data_AF-A0A1Z3U6B2-F1
#
_entry.id   AF-A0A1Z3U6B2-F1
#
_cell.length_a   1.000
_cell.length_b   1.000
_cell.length_c   1.000
_cell.angle_alpha   90.00
_cell.angle_beta   90.00
_cell.angle_gamma   90.00
#
_symmetry.space_group_name_H-M   'P 1'
#
loop_
_entity.id
_entity.type
_entity.pdbx_description
1 polymer ?
#
loop_
_entity_poly.entity_id
_entity_poly.type
_entity_poly.pdbx_seq_one_letter_code
_entity_poly.pdbx_strand_id
1 'polypeptide(L)'
;MTNNRLIGAALVAALVMGASWFLSYAGDAKILDGDMSTRALMAASGLVIAMLGNGVPKELKRPRNSLEAERRMQTGLRRVGWIMMLAGVAFALTWIVAPQGVATPLSMSIMAIGFILALATIMRCRTSRSDRSAKISHN
;
A
#
# COMPACT_ATOMS: atom_id res chain seq x y z
N MET A 1 -20.41 11.26 -4.13
CA MET A 1 -19.06 10.70 -4.42
C MET A 1 -18.68 11.15 -5.83
N THR A 2 -17.53 11.79 -6.02
CA THR A 2 -17.19 12.46 -7.29
C THR A 2 -16.79 11.45 -8.37
N ASN A 3 -17.35 11.61 -9.57
CA ASN A 3 -17.19 10.71 -10.74
C ASN A 3 -15.73 10.34 -11.05
N ASN A 4 -14.80 11.27 -10.81
CA ASN A 4 -13.37 11.07 -11.05
C ASN A 4 -12.74 9.95 -10.21
N ARG A 5 -13.30 9.63 -9.04
CA ARG A 5 -12.80 8.51 -8.21
C ARG A 5 -13.21 7.14 -8.75
N LEU A 6 -14.41 7.03 -9.33
CA LEU A 6 -14.89 5.81 -9.97
C LEU A 6 -14.12 5.53 -11.25
N ILE A 7 -13.89 6.57 -12.06
CA ILE A 7 -13.09 6.47 -13.28
C ILE A 7 -11.64 6.07 -12.95
N GLY A 8 -11.04 6.68 -11.92
CA GLY A 8 -9.70 6.31 -11.47
C GLY A 8 -9.62 4.85 -11.00
N ALA A 9 -10.57 4.38 -10.19
CA ALA A 9 -10.59 2.98 -9.73
C ALA A 9 -10.85 2.00 -10.88
N ALA A 10 -11.74 2.32 -11.81
CA ALA A 10 -12.05 1.50 -12.98
C ALA A 10 -10.86 1.39 -13.94
N LEU A 11 -10.12 2.50 -14.16
CA LEU A 11 -8.91 2.50 -14.97
C LEU A 11 -7.81 1.60 -14.38
N VAL A 12 -7.63 1.64 -13.06
CA VAL A 12 -6.67 0.77 -12.38
C VAL A 12 -7.07 -0.69 -12.48
N ALA A 13 -8.35 -0.99 -12.22
CA ALA A 13 -8.87 -2.35 -12.36
C ALA A 13 -8.68 -2.85 -13.79
N ALA A 14 -8.99 -2.04 -14.80
CA ALA A 14 -8.79 -2.37 -16.21
C ALA A 14 -7.30 -2.57 -16.55
N LEU A 15 -6.40 -1.75 -16.02
CA LEU A 15 -4.96 -1.91 -16.21
C LEU A 15 -4.42 -3.20 -15.60
N VAL A 16 -4.85 -3.54 -14.38
CA VAL A 16 -4.41 -4.76 -13.68
C VAL A 16 -4.97 -6.00 -14.36
N MET A 17 -6.26 -5.98 -14.74
CA MET A 17 -6.89 -7.08 -15.48
C MET A 17 -6.27 -7.24 -16.86
N GLY A 18 -6.05 -6.13 -17.58
CA GLY A 18 -5.41 -6.14 -18.90
C GLY A 18 -3.97 -6.63 -18.85
N ALA A 19 -3.17 -6.16 -17.88
CA ALA A 19 -1.81 -6.63 -17.67
C ALA A 19 -1.78 -8.13 -17.32
N SER A 20 -2.64 -8.58 -16.42
CA SER A 20 -2.75 -9.99 -16.03
C SER A 20 -3.16 -10.88 -17.21
N TRP A 21 -4.15 -10.45 -18.00
CA TRP A 21 -4.61 -11.19 -19.17
C TRP A 21 -3.54 -11.25 -20.26
N PHE A 22 -2.87 -10.14 -20.54
CA PHE A 22 -1.77 -10.09 -21.51
C PHE A 22 -0.61 -11.01 -21.09
N LEU A 23 -0.27 -11.03 -19.80
CA LEU A 23 0.77 -11.89 -19.26
C LEU A 23 0.41 -13.38 -19.37
N SER A 24 -0.84 -13.73 -19.07
CA SER A 24 -1.35 -15.10 -19.20
C SER A 24 -1.31 -15.55 -20.67
N TYR A 25 -1.77 -14.70 -21.58
CA TYR A 25 -1.74 -14.96 -23.02
C TYR A 25 -0.30 -15.15 -23.54
N ALA A 26 0.64 -14.32 -23.12
CA ALA A 26 2.05 -14.43 -23.50
C ALA A 26 2.72 -15.69 -22.95
N GLY A 27 2.31 -16.16 -21.77
CA GLY A 27 2.71 -17.45 -21.20
C GLY A 27 2.16 -18.64 -21.99
N ASP A 28 0.86 -18.62 -22.31
CA ASP A 28 0.21 -19.69 -23.09
C ASP A 28 0.79 -19.80 -24.52
N ALA A 29 1.18 -18.65 -25.09
CA ALA A 29 1.86 -18.60 -26.39
C ALA A 29 3.31 -19.12 -26.35
N LYS A 30 3.83 -19.56 -25.19
CA LYS A 30 5.24 -19.94 -24.93
C LYS A 30 6.25 -18.85 -25.33
N ILE A 31 5.81 -17.60 -25.39
CA ILE A 31 6.67 -16.44 -25.68
C ILE A 31 7.50 -16.10 -24.43
N LEU A 32 6.98 -16.41 -23.25
CA LEU A 32 7.63 -16.20 -21.96
C LEU A 32 7.85 -17.54 -21.25
N ASP A 33 9.07 -17.73 -20.74
CA ASP A 33 9.39 -18.83 -19.85
C ASP A 33 8.53 -18.73 -18.58
N GLY A 34 8.13 -19.86 -17.97
CA GLY A 34 7.13 -19.90 -16.89
C GLY A 34 7.49 -19.05 -15.66
N ASP A 35 8.78 -18.74 -15.49
CA ASP A 35 9.27 -17.86 -14.43
C ASP A 35 8.91 -16.38 -14.67
N MET A 36 8.86 -15.95 -15.94
CA MET A 36 8.58 -14.54 -16.30
C MET A 36 7.14 -14.14 -16.03
N SER A 37 6.17 -15.04 -16.21
CA SER A 37 4.76 -14.76 -15.90
C SER A 37 4.56 -14.54 -14.40
N THR A 38 5.20 -15.37 -13.56
CA THR A 38 5.19 -15.21 -12.10
C THR A 38 5.83 -13.88 -11.69
N ARG A 39 7.01 -13.57 -12.24
CA ARG A 39 7.72 -12.32 -11.94
C ARG A 39 6.91 -11.09 -12.28
N ALA A 40 6.31 -11.05 -13.46
CA ALA A 40 5.53 -9.88 -13.86
C ALA A 40 4.19 -9.77 -13.12
N LEU A 41 3.52 -10.89 -12.76
CA LEU A 41 2.33 -10.84 -11.89
C LEU A 41 2.67 -10.30 -10.49
N MET A 42 3.77 -10.76 -9.90
CA MET A 42 4.21 -10.29 -8.59
C MET A 42 4.66 -8.81 -8.64
N ALA A 43 5.39 -8.41 -9.68
CA ALA A 43 5.75 -7.01 -9.89
C ALA A 43 4.51 -6.11 -10.01
N ALA A 44 3.51 -6.52 -10.80
CA ALA A 44 2.24 -5.81 -10.92
C ALA A 44 1.52 -5.72 -9.56
N SER A 45 1.53 -6.80 -8.78
CA SER A 45 0.92 -6.84 -7.44
C SER A 45 1.56 -5.83 -6.49
N GLY A 46 2.90 -5.73 -6.50
CA GLY A 46 3.62 -4.70 -5.72
C GLY A 46 3.23 -3.28 -6.15
N LEU A 47 3.08 -3.02 -7.45
CA LEU A 47 2.63 -1.72 -7.97
C LEU A 47 1.19 -1.39 -7.57
N VAL A 48 0.29 -2.37 -7.55
CA VAL A 48 -1.07 -2.18 -7.04
C VAL A 48 -1.05 -1.76 -5.57
N ILE A 49 -0.27 -2.45 -4.74
CA ILE A 49 -0.08 -2.07 -3.34
C ILE A 49 0.48 -0.64 -3.23
N ALA A 50 1.47 -0.31 -4.07
CA ALA A 50 2.08 1.01 -4.07
C ALA A 50 1.04 2.11 -4.38
N MET A 51 0.21 1.87 -5.38
CA MET A 51 -0.85 2.76 -5.80
C MET A 51 -1.91 2.92 -4.71
N LEU A 52 -2.33 1.83 -4.07
CA LEU A 52 -3.27 1.87 -2.95
C LEU A 52 -2.70 2.68 -1.78
N GLY A 53 -1.41 2.52 -1.45
CA GLY A 53 -0.70 3.31 -0.44
C GLY A 53 -0.72 4.81 -0.74
N ASN A 54 -0.48 5.20 -1.99
CA ASN A 54 -0.53 6.60 -2.42
C ASN A 54 -1.96 7.17 -2.44
N GLY A 55 -2.93 6.32 -2.75
CA GLY A 55 -4.36 6.63 -2.87
C GLY A 55 -5.12 6.70 -1.54
N VAL A 56 -4.50 6.31 -0.41
CA VAL A 56 -5.14 6.40 0.91
C VAL A 56 -5.64 7.83 1.13
N PRO A 57 -6.97 8.05 1.33
CA PRO A 57 -7.52 9.37 1.48
C PRO A 57 -6.89 10.08 2.67
N LYS A 58 -6.20 11.17 2.38
CA LYS A 58 -5.47 12.00 3.35
C LYS A 58 -6.41 12.93 4.14
N GLU A 59 -7.72 12.81 3.91
CA GLU A 59 -8.80 13.61 4.48
C GLU A 59 -9.58 12.79 5.51
N LEU A 60 -9.88 13.42 6.65
CA LEU A 60 -10.65 12.79 7.71
C LEU A 60 -12.14 12.93 7.39
N LYS A 61 -12.84 11.80 7.27
CA LYS A 61 -14.29 11.77 6.98
C LYS A 61 -15.17 12.32 8.10
N ARG A 62 -14.62 12.54 9.30
CA ARG A 62 -15.34 13.11 10.45
C ARG A 62 -14.50 14.20 11.11
N PRO A 63 -15.07 15.39 11.38
CA PRO A 63 -14.41 16.40 12.17
C PRO A 63 -14.12 15.84 13.57
N ARG A 64 -12.93 16.13 14.09
CA ARG A 64 -12.56 15.78 15.47
C ARG A 64 -12.69 16.99 16.37
N ASN A 65 -12.82 16.74 17.67
CA ASN A 65 -13.00 17.76 18.70
C ASN A 65 -11.85 18.80 18.79
N SER A 66 -10.71 18.60 18.12
CA SER A 66 -9.65 19.62 18.04
C SER A 66 -8.84 19.57 16.74
N LEU A 67 -8.44 20.76 16.28
CA LEU A 67 -7.55 20.98 15.12
C LEU A 67 -6.21 20.24 15.25
N GLU A 68 -5.64 20.16 16.45
CA GLU A 68 -4.40 19.42 16.70
C GLU A 68 -4.57 17.91 16.51
N ALA A 69 -5.68 17.34 17.01
CA ALA A 69 -5.96 15.93 16.86
C ALA A 69 -6.22 15.56 15.40
N GLU A 70 -6.82 16.48 14.65
CA GLU A 70 -7.03 16.35 13.21
C GLU A 70 -5.70 16.31 12.44
N ARG A 71 -4.83 17.30 12.66
CA ARG A 71 -3.50 17.37 12.03
C ARG A 71 -2.65 16.14 12.31
N ARG A 72 -2.65 15.64 13.55
CA ARG A 72 -1.89 14.43 13.93
C ARG A 72 -2.38 13.20 13.19
N MET A 73 -3.69 12.99 13.12
CA MET A 73 -4.22 11.81 12.44
C MET A 73 -4.05 11.89 10.92
N GLN A 74 -4.20 13.06 10.30
CA GLN A 74 -3.85 13.24 8.88
C GLN A 74 -2.37 12.94 8.61
N THR A 75 -1.47 13.41 9.49
CA THR A 75 -0.03 13.12 9.40
C THR A 75 0.25 11.62 9.55
N GLY A 76 -0.42 10.95 10.50
CA GLY A 76 -0.33 9.50 10.67
C GLY A 76 -0.81 8.72 9.45
N LEU A 77 -1.96 9.08 8.89
CA LEU A 77 -2.50 8.47 7.66
C LEU A 77 -1.56 8.67 6.46
N ARG A 78 -0.98 9.87 6.30
CA ARG A 78 0.02 10.13 5.25
C ARG A 78 1.26 9.25 5.42
N ARG A 79 1.77 9.12 6.65
CA ARG A 79 2.93 8.26 6.92
C ARG A 79 2.64 6.79 6.61
N VAL A 80 1.47 6.28 7.04
CA VAL A 80 1.05 4.91 6.70
C VAL A 80 0.93 4.71 5.20
N GLY A 81 0.31 5.65 4.49
CA GLY A 81 0.21 5.61 3.03
C GLY A 81 1.57 5.56 2.34
N TRP A 82 2.52 6.39 2.76
CA TRP A 82 3.89 6.39 2.25
C TRP A 82 4.65 5.09 2.56
N ILE A 83 4.52 4.55 3.77
CA ILE A 83 5.15 3.28 4.15
C ILE A 83 4.66 2.16 3.23
N MET A 84 3.34 2.04 3.04
CA MET A 84 2.77 1.03 2.17
C MET A 84 3.11 1.25 0.70
N MET A 85 3.18 2.53 0.27
CA MET A 85 3.63 2.88 -1.08
C MET A 85 5.04 2.38 -1.35
N LEU A 86 5.98 2.72 -0.46
CA LEU A 86 7.39 2.33 -0.59
C LEU A 86 7.58 0.82 -0.48
N ALA A 87 6.84 0.15 0.41
CA ALA A 87 6.87 -1.31 0.51
C ALA A 87 6.40 -1.98 -0.78
N GLY A 88 5.32 -1.48 -1.40
CA GLY A 88 4.83 -1.99 -2.69
C GLY A 88 5.83 -1.79 -3.83
N VAL A 89 6.50 -0.62 -3.91
CA VAL A 89 7.55 -0.37 -4.90
C VAL A 89 8.76 -1.29 -4.69
N ALA A 90 9.23 -1.43 -3.46
CA ALA A 90 10.34 -2.32 -3.14
C ALA A 90 10.00 -3.79 -3.43
N PHE A 91 8.77 -4.21 -3.15
CA PHE A 91 8.26 -5.53 -3.52
C PHE A 91 8.31 -5.74 -5.03
N ALA A 92 7.80 -4.78 -5.81
CA ALA A 92 7.80 -4.88 -7.27
C ALA A 92 9.22 -4.94 -7.85
N LEU A 93 10.12 -4.07 -7.39
CA LEU A 93 11.52 -4.04 -7.82
C LEU A 93 12.24 -5.35 -7.48
N THR A 94 11.93 -5.96 -6.34
CA THR A 94 12.49 -7.26 -5.94
C THR A 94 12.17 -8.33 -6.97
N TRP A 95 10.92 -8.40 -7.45
CA TRP A 95 10.52 -9.40 -8.45
C TRP A 95 11.05 -9.12 -9.86
N ILE A 96 11.40 -7.87 -10.17
CA ILE A 96 12.04 -7.51 -11.44
C ILE A 96 13.52 -7.92 -11.42
N VAL A 97 14.24 -7.61 -10.32
CA VAL A 97 15.70 -7.66 -10.27
C VAL A 97 16.26 -8.90 -9.59
N ALA A 98 15.61 -9.44 -8.56
CA ALA A 98 16.18 -10.51 -7.73
C ALA A 98 16.01 -11.91 -8.35
N PRO A 99 17.02 -12.80 -8.24
CA PRO A 99 16.88 -14.20 -8.67
C PRO A 99 15.71 -14.91 -7.98
N GLN A 100 15.09 -15.88 -8.65
CA GLN A 100 13.85 -16.53 -8.19
C GLN A 100 13.94 -17.11 -6.77
N GLY A 101 15.07 -17.75 -6.42
CA GLY A 101 15.28 -18.31 -5.08
C GLY A 101 15.33 -17.27 -3.95
N VAL A 102 15.57 -16.00 -4.27
CA VAL A 102 15.68 -14.90 -3.30
C VAL A 102 14.46 -13.97 -3.35
N ALA A 103 13.81 -13.84 -4.51
CA ALA A 103 12.67 -12.94 -4.70
C ALA A 103 11.53 -13.23 -3.72
N THR A 104 11.18 -14.51 -3.53
CA THR A 104 10.11 -14.92 -2.62
C THR A 104 10.38 -14.53 -1.15
N PRO A 105 11.45 -15.01 -0.49
CA PRO A 105 11.68 -14.65 0.91
C PRO A 105 11.91 -13.14 1.10
N LEU A 106 12.64 -12.48 0.20
CA LEU A 106 12.94 -11.05 0.31
C LEU A 106 11.68 -10.20 0.19
N SER A 107 10.81 -10.50 -0.78
CA SER A 107 9.56 -9.76 -0.99
C SER A 107 8.59 -9.92 0.19
N MET A 108 8.54 -11.11 0.81
CA MET A 108 7.79 -11.36 2.05
C MET A 108 8.33 -10.53 3.22
N SER A 109 9.66 -10.49 3.41
CA SER A 109 10.27 -9.67 4.46
C SER A 109 9.99 -8.18 4.27
N ILE A 110 10.08 -7.67 3.04
CA ILE A 110 9.76 -6.27 2.70
C ILE A 110 8.33 -5.93 3.12
N MET A 111 7.36 -6.76 2.75
CA MET A 111 5.96 -6.53 3.11
C MET A 111 5.72 -6.63 4.61
N ALA A 112 6.32 -7.63 5.28
CA ALA A 112 6.22 -7.78 6.73
C ALA A 112 6.73 -6.52 7.46
N ILE A 113 7.90 -6.00 7.07
CA ILE A 113 8.47 -4.77 7.64
C ILE A 113 7.53 -3.59 7.38
N GLY A 114 7.02 -3.44 6.16
CA GLY A 114 6.05 -2.39 5.81
C GLY A 114 4.82 -2.41 6.71
N PHE A 115 4.22 -3.59 6.93
CA PHE A 115 3.08 -3.76 7.83
C PHE A 115 3.42 -3.42 9.28
N ILE A 116 4.57 -3.89 9.78
CA ILE A 116 5.01 -3.59 11.16
C ILE A 116 5.18 -2.08 11.36
N LEU A 117 5.80 -1.38 10.41
CA LEU A 117 5.98 0.08 10.47
C LEU A 117 4.66 0.84 10.37
N ALA A 118 3.73 0.37 9.53
CA ALA A 118 2.39 0.93 9.43
C ALA A 118 1.62 0.76 10.75
N LEU A 119 1.63 -0.44 11.34
CA LEU A 119 1.01 -0.73 12.62
C LEU A 119 1.63 0.09 13.74
N ALA A 120 2.95 0.19 13.81
CA ALA A 120 3.65 1.02 14.79
C ALA A 120 3.23 2.49 14.69
N THR A 121 3.06 3.01 13.48
CA THR A 121 2.57 4.38 13.25
C THR A 121 1.14 4.56 13.76
N ILE A 122 0.26 3.59 13.50
CA ILE A 122 -1.13 3.60 13.98
C ILE A 122 -1.16 3.52 15.52
N MET A 123 -0.39 2.62 16.12
CA MET A 123 -0.31 2.46 17.58
C MET A 123 0.19 3.73 18.27
N ARG A 124 1.24 4.36 17.75
CA ARG A 124 1.74 5.66 18.26
C ARG A 124 0.69 6.76 18.19
N CYS A 125 -0.15 6.77 17.16
CA CYS A 125 -1.26 7.72 17.06
C CYS A 125 -2.38 7.41 18.07
N ARG A 126 -2.59 6.14 18.44
CA ARG A 126 -3.60 5.72 19.44
C ARG A 126 -3.15 6.00 20.87
N THR A 127 -1.91 5.66 21.24
CA THR A 127 -1.39 5.85 22.61
C THR A 127 -1.34 7.33 22.99
N SER A 128 -0.89 8.20 22.09
CA SER A 128 -0.88 9.67 22.31
C SER A 128 -2.28 10.27 22.58
N ARG A 129 -3.36 9.59 22.17
CA ARG A 129 -4.74 10.00 22.46
C ARG A 129 -5.15 9.63 23.89
N SER A 130 -4.73 8.47 24.39
CA SER A 130 -5.07 7.95 25.72
C SER A 130 -4.52 8.86 26.82
N ASP A 131 -3.24 9.23 26.73
CA ASP A 131 -2.56 10.04 27.74
C ASP A 131 -3.16 11.45 27.88
N ARG A 132 -3.69 12.01 26.79
CA ARG A 132 -4.28 13.35 26.78
C ARG A 132 -5.70 13.36 27.33
N SER A 133 -6.44 12.27 27.19
CA SER A 133 -7.79 12.13 27.79
C SER A 133 -7.71 12.03 29.31
N ALA A 134 -6.70 11.33 29.84
CA ALA A 134 -6.49 11.20 31.28
C ALA A 134 -6.11 12.53 31.95
N LYS A 135 -5.38 13.42 31.25
CA LYS A 135 -5.03 14.75 31.79
C LYS A 135 -6.21 15.73 31.85
N ILE A 136 -7.27 15.55 31.05
CA ILE A 136 -8.41 16.49 31.02
C ILE A 136 -9.43 16.17 32.12
N SER A 137 -9.53 14.93 32.61
CA SER A 137 -10.48 14.57 33.68
C SER A 137 -9.99 14.86 35.11
N HIS A 138 -8.78 15.42 35.26
CA HIS A 138 -8.19 15.77 36.55
C HIS A 138 -8.07 17.29 36.77
N ASN A 139 -8.59 18.10 35.84
CA ASN A 139 -8.81 19.54 35.99
C ASN A 139 -10.31 19.82 35.95
#